data_AF-A0A9N9GKV4-F1
#
_entry.id   AF-A0A9N9GKV4-F1
#
_cell.length_a   1.000
_cell.length_b   1.000
_cell.length_c   1.000
_cell.angle_alpha   90.00
_cell.angle_beta   90.00
_cell.angle_gamma   90.00
#
_symmetry.space_group_name_H-M   'P 1'
#
loop_
_entity.id
_entity.type
_entity.pdbx_description
1 polymer ?
#
loop_
_entity_poly.entity_id
_entity_poly.type
_entity_poly.pdbx_seq_one_letter_code
_entity_poly.pdbx_strand_id
1 'polypeptide(L)'
;MLTTTLYYKDAMLTPSDYSNLYDGQWLNDQCVDFYLEHLESNLPIKEGSVIKPYLLRASMSFLVTNIEDTTYLSKALPNQIFLSDIIFIPVNDKQNLESFVGGTHWSLLVYVKANNKFLYYDSASNYNISSANKYSDKIARVLGIEGNVQIMSTPQQMNDQVAFEEFLKVDTQNILPPSEMRQKIRNLVKQLKNSK
;
A
#
# COMPACT_ATOMS: atom_id res chain seq x y z
N MET A 1 -24.32 12.18 5.22
CA MET A 1 -23.58 10.99 4.76
C MET A 1 -23.48 11.02 3.25
N LEU A 2 -22.37 10.56 2.70
CA LEU A 2 -22.18 10.47 1.26
C LEU A 2 -22.97 9.27 0.73
N THR A 3 -23.85 9.50 -0.24
CA THR A 3 -24.81 8.49 -0.72
C THR A 3 -24.45 7.89 -2.07
N THR A 4 -23.42 8.42 -2.74
CA THR A 4 -22.99 7.99 -4.08
C THR A 4 -21.59 7.43 -4.06
N THR A 5 -21.37 6.41 -4.89
CA THR A 5 -20.01 5.90 -5.17
C THR A 5 -19.18 6.98 -5.83
N LEU A 6 -17.96 7.18 -5.33
CA LEU A 6 -16.96 8.04 -5.94
C LEU A 6 -15.98 7.17 -6.72
N TYR A 7 -15.69 7.56 -7.96
CA TYR A 7 -14.69 6.91 -8.79
C TYR A 7 -13.51 7.86 -8.98
N TYR A 8 -12.31 7.30 -8.92
CA TYR A 8 -11.07 7.98 -9.31
C TYR A 8 -10.24 7.01 -10.11
N LYS A 9 -10.20 7.21 -11.44
CA LYS A 9 -9.63 6.24 -12.40
C LYS A 9 -10.20 4.83 -12.14
N ASP A 10 -9.33 3.85 -11.85
CA ASP A 10 -9.69 2.46 -11.66
C ASP A 10 -10.09 2.13 -10.20
N ALA A 11 -10.00 3.09 -9.28
CA ALA A 11 -10.40 2.93 -7.89
C ALA A 11 -11.78 3.54 -7.59
N MET A 12 -12.46 2.99 -6.59
CA MET A 12 -13.75 3.51 -6.13
C MET A 12 -13.91 3.51 -4.62
N LEU A 13 -14.76 4.41 -4.12
CA LEU A 13 -15.26 4.40 -2.75
C LEU A 13 -16.78 4.35 -2.79
N THR A 14 -17.34 3.27 -2.29
CA THR A 14 -18.78 3.08 -2.14
C THR A 14 -19.31 3.83 -0.91
N PRO A 15 -20.64 4.01 -0.80
CA PRO A 15 -21.25 4.62 0.39
C PRO A 15 -20.83 3.98 1.73
N SER A 16 -20.61 2.66 1.76
CA SER A 16 -20.17 1.94 2.96
C SER A 16 -18.72 2.26 3.35
N ASP A 17 -17.83 2.46 2.37
CA ASP A 17 -16.39 2.71 2.60
C ASP A 17 -16.15 4.07 3.28
N TYR A 18 -17.07 5.03 3.11
CA TYR A 18 -16.93 6.33 3.77
C TYR A 18 -16.96 6.25 5.29
N SER A 19 -17.55 5.19 5.87
CA SER A 19 -17.53 4.99 7.32
C SER A 19 -16.11 4.72 7.84
N ASN A 20 -15.28 4.03 7.06
CA ASN A 20 -13.86 3.78 7.35
C ASN A 20 -13.03 5.07 7.33
N LEU A 21 -13.58 6.16 6.76
CA LEU A 21 -12.95 7.47 6.75
C LEU A 21 -13.20 8.31 8.00
N TYR A 22 -13.96 7.81 8.98
CA TYR A 22 -14.12 8.46 10.29
C TYR A 22 -12.99 8.08 11.24
N ASP A 23 -12.72 8.97 12.18
CA ASP A 23 -11.67 8.75 13.17
C ASP A 23 -11.99 7.55 14.07
N GLY A 24 -10.96 6.76 14.42
CA GLY A 24 -11.08 5.50 15.15
C GLY A 24 -11.59 4.29 14.33
N GLN A 25 -11.78 4.41 13.02
CA GLN A 25 -12.20 3.30 12.15
C GLN A 25 -11.05 2.76 11.29
N TRP A 26 -10.92 1.45 11.12
CA TRP A 26 -9.87 0.88 10.27
C TRP A 26 -10.12 1.17 8.79
N LEU A 27 -9.07 1.57 8.06
CA LEU A 27 -9.14 1.67 6.60
C LEU A 27 -9.22 0.25 6.01
N ASN A 28 -10.17 0.04 5.09
CA ASN A 28 -10.25 -1.18 4.31
C ASN A 28 -9.44 -1.07 3.00
N ASP A 29 -9.38 -2.18 2.27
CA ASP A 29 -8.61 -2.28 1.02
C ASP A 29 -9.05 -1.22 0.00
N GLN A 30 -10.34 -0.94 -0.13
CA GLN A 30 -10.87 0.08 -1.05
C GLN A 30 -10.38 1.49 -0.71
N CYS A 31 -10.34 1.84 0.58
CA CYS A 31 -9.79 3.11 1.03
C CYS A 31 -8.30 3.24 0.68
N VAL A 32 -7.53 2.17 0.92
CA VAL A 32 -6.10 2.14 0.60
C VAL A 32 -5.88 2.23 -0.91
N ASP A 33 -6.60 1.42 -1.70
CA ASP A 33 -6.51 1.40 -3.17
C ASP A 33 -6.86 2.74 -3.80
N PHE A 34 -7.93 3.40 -3.31
CA PHE A 34 -8.30 4.74 -3.76
C PHE A 34 -7.17 5.75 -3.55
N TYR A 35 -6.46 5.62 -2.43
CA TYR A 35 -5.33 6.49 -2.15
C TYR A 35 -4.11 6.16 -3.01
N LEU A 36 -3.77 4.88 -3.15
CA LEU A 36 -2.64 4.44 -3.97
C LEU A 36 -2.82 4.82 -5.44
N GLU A 37 -4.04 4.71 -5.98
CA GLU A 37 -4.39 5.17 -7.33
C GLU A 37 -4.12 6.67 -7.50
N HIS A 38 -4.51 7.48 -6.51
CA HIS A 38 -4.21 8.90 -6.50
C HIS A 38 -2.72 9.18 -6.42
N LEU A 39 -1.98 8.48 -5.57
CA LEU A 39 -0.54 8.64 -5.46
C LEU A 39 0.14 8.32 -6.78
N GLU A 40 -0.11 7.13 -7.34
CA GLU A 40 0.49 6.67 -8.59
C GLU A 40 0.23 7.65 -9.74
N SER A 41 -0.97 8.23 -9.78
CA SER A 41 -1.38 9.23 -10.78
C SER A 41 -0.68 10.58 -10.65
N ASN A 42 -0.17 10.91 -9.47
CA ASN A 42 0.40 12.21 -9.14
C ASN A 42 1.85 12.09 -8.65
N LEU A 43 2.51 10.95 -8.89
CA LEU A 43 3.92 10.79 -8.55
C LEU A 43 4.72 11.86 -9.31
N PRO A 44 5.56 12.65 -8.63
CA PRO A 44 6.40 13.66 -9.26
C PRO A 44 7.62 12.99 -9.90
N ILE A 45 7.36 12.15 -10.89
CA ILE A 45 8.39 11.53 -11.71
C ILE A 45 8.95 12.63 -12.60
N LYS A 46 10.22 13.01 -12.35
CA LYS A 46 10.90 14.01 -13.17
C LYS A 46 10.87 13.59 -14.64
N GLU A 47 10.64 14.55 -15.52
CA GLU A 47 10.72 14.34 -16.95
C GLU A 47 12.09 13.73 -17.31
N GLY A 48 12.07 12.60 -18.04
CA GLY A 48 13.27 11.82 -18.36
C GLY A 48 13.73 10.80 -17.31
N SER A 49 13.04 10.67 -16.17
CA SER A 49 13.30 9.58 -15.22
C SER A 49 12.96 8.22 -15.83
N VAL A 50 13.92 7.30 -15.77
CA VAL A 50 13.76 5.91 -16.26
C VAL A 50 13.16 5.00 -15.18
N ILE A 51 13.14 5.45 -13.92
CA ILE A 51 12.62 4.66 -12.79
C ILE A 51 11.12 4.43 -12.95
N LYS A 52 10.72 3.16 -12.87
CA LYS A 52 9.32 2.71 -12.95
C LYS A 52 8.82 2.31 -11.57
N PRO A 53 8.16 3.22 -10.82
CA PRO A 53 7.46 2.86 -9.61
C PRO A 53 6.15 2.15 -9.95
N TYR A 54 5.76 1.19 -9.12
CA TYR A 54 4.45 0.56 -9.18
C TYR A 54 3.88 0.38 -7.78
N LEU A 55 2.63 0.79 -7.59
CA LEU A 55 1.92 0.65 -6.32
C LEU A 55 0.97 -0.55 -6.41
N LEU A 56 1.36 -1.67 -5.80
CA LEU A 56 0.50 -2.84 -5.73
C LEU A 56 -0.77 -2.48 -4.94
N ARG A 57 -1.93 -2.84 -5.48
CA ARG A 57 -3.22 -2.61 -4.83
C ARG A 57 -3.37 -3.48 -3.59
N ALA A 58 -3.86 -2.90 -2.50
CA ALA A 58 -4.19 -3.52 -1.22
C ALA A 58 -5.20 -4.67 -1.36
N SER A 59 -6.11 -4.61 -2.33
CA SER A 59 -6.98 -5.75 -2.67
C SER A 59 -6.20 -7.01 -3.09
N MET A 60 -4.96 -6.88 -3.56
CA MET A 60 -4.08 -8.02 -3.89
C MET A 60 -3.34 -8.57 -2.67
N SER A 61 -3.34 -7.86 -1.54
CA SER A 61 -2.59 -8.22 -0.34
C SER A 61 -3.00 -9.60 0.18
N PHE A 62 -4.28 -9.94 0.14
CA PHE A 62 -4.75 -11.27 0.54
C PHE A 62 -4.28 -12.38 -0.41
N LEU A 63 -4.19 -12.12 -1.72
CA LEU A 63 -3.71 -13.11 -2.70
C LEU A 63 -2.25 -13.45 -2.45
N VAL A 64 -1.41 -12.44 -2.20
CA VAL A 64 0.03 -12.60 -1.95
C VAL A 64 0.29 -13.55 -0.78
N THR A 65 -0.46 -13.44 0.31
CA THR A 65 -0.21 -14.25 1.52
C THR A 65 -0.85 -15.62 1.49
N ASN A 66 -1.93 -15.81 0.73
CA ASN A 66 -2.75 -17.03 0.82
C ASN A 66 -2.63 -17.97 -0.37
N ILE A 67 -2.04 -17.51 -1.49
CA ILE A 67 -1.70 -18.41 -2.59
C ILE A 67 -0.36 -19.09 -2.30
N GLU A 68 -0.40 -20.41 -2.13
CA GLU A 68 0.81 -21.19 -1.89
C GLU A 68 1.65 -21.42 -3.15
N ASP A 69 1.00 -21.78 -4.26
CA ASP A 69 1.66 -21.99 -5.56
C ASP A 69 2.13 -20.66 -6.16
N THR A 70 3.44 -20.44 -6.15
CA THR A 70 4.07 -19.22 -6.68
C THR A 70 3.92 -19.08 -8.19
N THR A 71 3.72 -20.18 -8.93
CA THR A 71 3.45 -20.17 -10.38
C THR A 71 2.03 -19.67 -10.66
N TYR A 72 1.09 -19.99 -9.78
CA TYR A 72 -0.26 -19.43 -9.86
C TYR A 72 -0.27 -17.97 -9.41
N LEU A 73 0.39 -17.65 -8.30
CA LEU A 73 0.50 -16.27 -7.80
C LEU A 73 1.11 -15.33 -8.84
N SER A 74 2.17 -15.77 -9.55
CA SER A 74 2.82 -14.95 -10.58
C SER A 74 1.89 -14.60 -11.74
N LYS A 75 0.92 -15.47 -12.07
CA LYS A 75 -0.10 -15.22 -13.10
C LYS A 75 -1.26 -14.36 -12.59
N ALA A 76 -1.56 -14.41 -11.30
CA ALA A 76 -2.63 -13.63 -10.68
C ALA A 76 -2.20 -12.18 -10.41
N LEU A 77 -0.91 -11.95 -10.16
CA LEU A 77 -0.38 -10.61 -9.93
C LEU A 77 -0.26 -9.80 -11.24
N PRO A 78 -0.41 -8.46 -11.19
CA PRO A 78 -0.27 -7.61 -12.36
C PRO A 78 1.14 -7.66 -12.97
N ASN A 79 1.23 -7.72 -14.30
CA ASN A 79 2.50 -7.82 -15.04
C ASN A 79 3.49 -6.69 -14.74
N GLN A 80 2.99 -5.53 -14.31
CA GLN A 80 3.77 -4.37 -13.89
C GLN A 80 4.79 -4.73 -12.80
N ILE A 81 4.49 -5.73 -11.97
CA ILE A 81 5.40 -6.19 -10.92
C ILE A 81 6.76 -6.64 -11.48
N PHE A 82 6.79 -7.25 -12.68
CA PHE A 82 8.02 -7.72 -13.31
C PHE A 82 8.78 -6.61 -14.05
N LEU A 83 8.09 -5.53 -14.40
CA LEU A 83 8.61 -4.43 -15.22
C LEU A 83 9.08 -3.23 -14.39
N SER A 84 8.81 -3.24 -13.09
CA SER A 84 9.05 -2.10 -12.20
C SER A 84 10.42 -2.16 -11.54
N ASP A 85 10.98 -0.98 -11.29
CA ASP A 85 12.24 -0.83 -10.55
C ASP A 85 12.01 -0.68 -9.05
N ILE A 86 10.84 -0.15 -8.69
CA ILE A 86 10.40 0.03 -7.30
C ILE A 86 8.95 -0.44 -7.18
N ILE A 87 8.67 -1.30 -6.20
CA ILE A 87 7.33 -1.86 -6.00
C ILE A 87 6.89 -1.57 -4.57
N PHE A 88 5.83 -0.79 -4.43
CA PHE A 88 5.22 -0.47 -3.15
C PHE A 88 4.12 -1.49 -2.86
N ILE A 89 4.23 -2.18 -1.73
CA ILE A 89 3.40 -3.33 -1.38
C ILE A 89 2.74 -3.03 -0.03
N PRO A 90 1.43 -2.69 -0.02
CA PRO A 90 0.68 -2.58 1.22
C PRO A 90 0.61 -3.96 1.90
N VAL A 91 1.07 -4.03 3.14
CA VAL A 91 1.08 -5.23 3.96
C VAL A 91 -0.04 -5.14 4.99
N ASN A 92 -0.79 -6.22 5.13
CA ASN A 92 -1.85 -6.37 6.13
C ASN A 92 -1.59 -7.60 7.01
N ASP A 93 -2.05 -7.58 8.25
CA ASP A 93 -1.97 -8.69 9.22
C ASP A 93 -3.14 -9.66 9.18
N LYS A 94 -4.02 -9.59 8.17
CA LYS A 94 -5.12 -10.55 8.00
C LYS A 94 -4.57 -11.97 7.81
N GLN A 95 -4.82 -12.83 8.79
CA GLN A 95 -4.43 -14.25 8.76
C GLN A 95 -5.59 -15.21 8.55
N ASN A 96 -6.83 -14.81 8.89
CA ASN A 96 -7.98 -15.71 8.84
C ASN A 96 -8.62 -15.75 7.44
N LEU A 97 -8.59 -16.93 6.83
CA LEU A 97 -9.19 -17.25 5.52
C LEU A 97 -10.73 -17.30 5.55
N GLU A 98 -11.32 -17.64 6.70
CA GLU A 98 -12.77 -17.85 6.84
C GLU A 98 -13.55 -16.55 7.00
N SER A 99 -12.85 -15.42 7.28
CA SER A 99 -13.48 -14.11 7.41
C SER A 99 -13.25 -13.25 6.18
N PHE A 100 -14.33 -12.74 5.60
CA PHE A 100 -14.28 -11.78 4.50
C PHE A 100 -13.66 -10.44 4.94
N VAL A 101 -13.83 -10.06 6.20
CA VAL A 101 -13.25 -8.85 6.82
C VAL A 101 -12.18 -9.26 7.83
N GLY A 102 -11.01 -8.64 7.79
CA GLY A 102 -9.95 -8.94 8.76
C GLY A 102 -8.72 -8.09 8.54
N GLY A 103 -7.74 -8.27 9.42
CA GLY A 103 -6.60 -7.37 9.52
C GLY A 103 -6.92 -6.20 10.44
N THR A 104 -5.96 -5.87 11.29
CA THR A 104 -6.01 -4.78 12.25
C THR A 104 -4.93 -3.76 12.01
N HIS A 105 -3.99 -3.98 11.10
CA HIS A 105 -2.91 -3.03 10.88
C HIS A 105 -2.37 -3.07 9.46
N TRP A 106 -2.16 -1.88 8.90
CA TRP A 106 -1.47 -1.71 7.63
C TRP A 106 -0.01 -1.35 7.89
N SER A 107 0.88 -1.81 7.03
CA SER A 107 2.28 -1.40 6.99
C SER A 107 2.74 -1.38 5.54
N LEU A 108 3.96 -0.92 5.27
CA LEU A 108 4.45 -0.81 3.91
C LEU A 108 5.73 -1.61 3.72
N LEU A 109 5.77 -2.39 2.65
CA LEU A 109 6.95 -3.06 2.17
C LEU A 109 7.30 -2.48 0.79
N VAL A 110 8.56 -2.15 0.55
CA VAL A 110 9.00 -1.66 -0.75
C VAL A 110 10.16 -2.46 -1.27
N TYR A 111 9.95 -3.08 -2.42
CA TYR A 111 11.03 -3.73 -3.16
C TYR A 111 11.77 -2.71 -4.03
N VAL A 112 13.10 -2.71 -3.95
CA VAL A 112 13.98 -1.89 -4.78
C VAL A 112 14.88 -2.82 -5.60
N LYS A 113 14.67 -2.83 -6.92
CA LYS A 113 15.35 -3.73 -7.84
C LYS A 113 16.86 -3.48 -7.93
N ALA A 114 17.27 -2.21 -7.88
CA ALA A 114 18.67 -1.81 -8.05
C ALA A 114 19.62 -2.43 -7.02
N ASN A 115 19.13 -2.73 -5.81
CA ASN A 115 19.93 -3.33 -4.74
C ASN A 115 19.38 -4.66 -4.23
N ASN A 116 18.32 -5.19 -4.88
CA ASN A 116 17.61 -6.40 -4.49
C ASN A 116 17.25 -6.42 -2.99
N LYS A 117 16.59 -5.36 -2.50
CA LYS A 117 16.16 -5.25 -1.10
C LYS A 117 14.68 -4.98 -0.96
N PHE A 118 14.12 -5.51 0.11
CA PHE A 118 12.82 -5.12 0.62
C PHE A 118 13.03 -4.18 1.81
N LEU A 119 12.49 -2.98 1.74
CA LEU A 119 12.54 -2.00 2.81
C LEU A 119 11.18 -2.02 3.51
N TYR A 120 11.16 -2.26 4.81
CA TYR A 120 9.94 -2.43 5.59
C TYR A 120 9.73 -1.30 6.59
N TYR A 121 8.49 -0.83 6.65
CA TYR A 121 8.08 0.36 7.37
C TYR A 121 6.78 0.13 8.10
N ASP A 122 6.79 0.48 9.38
CA ASP A 122 5.69 0.26 10.27
C ASP A 122 5.61 1.37 11.32
N SER A 123 4.45 2.03 11.45
CA SER A 123 4.18 3.01 12.51
C SER A 123 3.93 2.38 13.88
N ALA A 124 3.76 1.07 13.96
CA ALA A 124 3.38 0.34 15.17
C ALA A 124 4.53 -0.56 15.66
N SER A 125 5.76 -0.05 15.61
CA SER A 125 6.93 -0.74 16.18
C SER A 125 7.14 -2.16 15.63
N ASN A 126 7.12 -2.29 14.30
CA ASN A 126 7.29 -3.55 13.57
C ASN A 126 6.21 -4.61 13.86
N TYR A 127 5.00 -4.20 14.23
CA TYR A 127 3.86 -5.08 14.49
C TYR A 127 3.63 -6.09 13.36
N ASN A 128 3.75 -5.65 12.10
CA ASN A 128 3.51 -6.48 10.91
C ASN A 128 4.74 -7.24 10.38
N ILE A 129 5.85 -7.33 11.12
CA ILE A 129 7.11 -7.89 10.56
C ILE A 129 6.95 -9.34 10.06
N SER A 130 6.16 -10.15 10.77
CA SER A 130 5.87 -11.53 10.36
C SER A 130 5.12 -11.58 9.03
N SER A 131 4.11 -10.72 8.86
CA SER A 131 3.42 -10.55 7.58
C SER A 131 4.38 -10.05 6.52
N ALA A 132 5.13 -8.98 6.77
CA ALA A 132 6.07 -8.40 5.81
C ALA A 132 7.09 -9.43 5.28
N ASN A 133 7.60 -10.32 6.15
CA ASN A 133 8.45 -11.43 5.73
C ASN A 133 7.74 -12.40 4.78
N LYS A 134 6.48 -12.79 5.08
CA LYS A 134 5.69 -13.64 4.17
C LYS A 134 5.46 -12.97 2.82
N TYR A 135 5.13 -11.67 2.80
CA TYR A 135 4.98 -10.92 1.55
C TYR A 135 6.29 -10.90 0.76
N SER A 136 7.39 -10.53 1.40
CA SER A 136 8.73 -10.52 0.81
C SER A 136 9.07 -11.87 0.20
N ASP A 137 8.89 -12.96 0.95
CA ASP A 137 9.18 -14.31 0.51
C ASP A 137 8.35 -14.75 -0.71
N LYS A 138 7.08 -14.35 -0.77
CA LYS A 138 6.17 -14.68 -1.89
C LYS A 138 6.52 -13.87 -3.13
N ILE A 139 6.70 -12.56 -2.97
CA ILE A 139 7.08 -11.67 -4.07
C ILE A 139 8.48 -12.01 -4.59
N ALA A 140 9.43 -12.33 -3.71
CA ALA A 140 10.77 -12.72 -4.10
C ALA A 140 10.76 -13.99 -4.96
N ARG A 141 9.99 -15.02 -4.57
CA ARG A 141 9.82 -16.23 -5.39
C ARG A 141 9.15 -15.94 -6.74
N VAL A 142 8.14 -15.07 -6.77
CA VAL A 142 7.49 -14.65 -8.03
C VAL A 142 8.49 -13.96 -8.96
N LEU A 143 9.35 -13.10 -8.41
CA LEU A 143 10.35 -12.36 -9.17
C LEU A 143 11.63 -13.16 -9.47
N GLY A 144 11.80 -14.36 -8.89
CA GLY A 144 12.99 -15.19 -9.05
C GLY A 144 14.24 -14.61 -8.36
N ILE A 145 14.05 -13.92 -7.23
CA ILE A 145 15.10 -13.24 -6.46
C ILE A 145 15.13 -13.76 -5.02
N GLU A 146 16.15 -13.35 -4.26
CA GLU A 146 16.20 -13.57 -2.81
C GLU A 146 15.45 -12.47 -2.05
N GLY A 147 14.69 -12.86 -1.04
CA GLY A 147 14.02 -11.94 -0.13
C GLY A 147 14.96 -11.48 0.98
N ASN A 148 15.24 -10.18 1.07
CA ASN A 148 15.97 -9.58 2.18
C ASN A 148 15.23 -8.36 2.70
N VAL A 149 14.57 -8.51 3.84
CA VAL A 149 13.80 -7.45 4.49
C VAL A 149 14.69 -6.65 5.44
N GLN A 150 14.84 -5.37 5.14
CA GLN A 150 15.51 -4.37 5.99
C GLN A 150 14.45 -3.53 6.68
N ILE A 151 14.43 -3.56 8.02
CA ILE A 151 13.59 -2.70 8.84
C ILE A 151 14.13 -1.28 8.76
N MET A 152 13.24 -0.32 8.57
CA MET A 152 13.60 1.08 8.39
C MET A 152 12.99 1.95 9.49
N SER A 153 13.68 3.03 9.83
CA SER A 153 13.15 4.00 10.79
C SER A 153 11.97 4.75 10.16
N THR A 154 10.93 4.96 10.95
CA THR A 154 9.72 5.64 10.50
C THR A 154 9.01 6.31 11.68
N PRO A 155 8.33 7.45 11.47
CA PRO A 155 7.51 8.07 12.50
C PRO A 155 6.58 7.05 13.16
N GLN A 156 6.68 6.93 14.48
CA GLN A 156 5.85 6.01 15.24
C GLN A 156 4.57 6.72 15.65
N GLN A 157 3.45 6.02 15.54
CA GLN A 157 2.16 6.57 15.91
C GLN A 157 2.12 6.75 17.44
N MET A 158 1.99 7.99 17.93
CA MET A 158 1.82 8.29 19.38
C MET A 158 0.38 7.96 19.85
N ASN A 159 -0.49 7.94 18.86
CA ASN A 159 -1.84 7.42 18.66
C ASN A 159 -1.96 7.34 17.12
N ASP A 160 -3.01 6.73 16.55
CA ASP A 160 -3.12 6.27 15.14
C ASP A 160 -2.77 7.27 13.99
N GLN A 161 -2.23 8.48 14.22
CA GLN A 161 -2.05 9.52 13.21
C GLN A 161 -0.73 10.32 13.31
N VAL A 162 -0.03 10.55 12.18
CA VAL A 162 0.82 11.72 11.77
C VAL A 162 1.41 11.56 10.33
N ALA A 163 1.34 12.67 9.58
CA ALA A 163 2.05 13.31 8.44
C ALA A 163 2.54 12.53 7.19
N PHE A 164 1.84 12.64 6.04
CA PHE A 164 2.26 12.11 4.71
C PHE A 164 2.71 13.17 3.65
N GLU A 165 2.73 14.48 3.91
CA GLU A 165 2.95 15.50 2.83
C GLU A 165 4.41 15.89 2.50
N GLU A 166 5.41 15.44 3.27
CA GLU A 166 6.82 15.77 2.98
C GLU A 166 7.58 14.71 2.15
N PHE A 167 6.93 13.56 1.86
CA PHE A 167 7.60 12.35 1.37
C PHE A 167 7.87 12.28 -0.14
N LEU A 168 7.41 13.25 -0.91
CA LEU A 168 7.59 13.27 -2.37
C LEU A 168 8.74 14.18 -2.83
N LYS A 169 9.55 14.73 -1.91
CA LYS A 169 10.63 15.67 -2.26
C LYS A 169 12.06 15.14 -2.21
N VAL A 170 12.41 14.06 -1.52
CA VAL A 170 13.83 13.64 -1.43
C VAL A 170 13.99 12.13 -1.26
N ASP A 171 14.72 11.54 -2.21
CA ASP A 171 15.65 10.40 -2.14
C ASP A 171 15.22 9.05 -1.54
N THR A 172 15.76 8.03 -2.17
CA THR A 172 15.62 6.57 -2.07
C THR A 172 15.90 5.91 -0.71
N GLN A 173 15.73 6.62 0.42
CA GLN A 173 15.96 6.07 1.76
C GLN A 173 14.85 6.53 2.71
N ASN A 174 13.97 5.60 3.06
CA ASN A 174 12.97 5.67 4.14
C ASN A 174 11.53 6.08 3.76
N ILE A 175 10.68 5.07 3.57
CA ILE A 175 9.35 4.98 2.97
C ILE A 175 8.23 4.67 4.00
N LEU A 176 7.58 5.68 4.58
CA LEU A 176 6.18 5.72 5.04
C LEU A 176 5.57 4.71 6.04
N PRO A 177 4.92 5.24 7.10
CA PRO A 177 3.81 4.60 7.81
C PRO A 177 2.38 5.05 7.36
N PRO A 178 1.33 4.25 7.67
CA PRO A 178 -0.10 4.50 7.35
C PRO A 178 -0.79 5.75 7.92
N SER A 179 -0.14 6.53 8.79
CA SER A 179 -0.83 7.34 9.81
C SER A 179 -1.40 8.70 9.36
N GLU A 180 -1.74 8.91 8.10
CA GLU A 180 -2.51 10.11 7.70
C GLU A 180 -3.43 9.92 6.50
N MET A 181 -3.48 8.68 6.00
CA MET A 181 -4.16 8.31 4.77
C MET A 181 -5.66 8.68 4.82
N ARG A 182 -6.31 8.51 5.98
CA ARG A 182 -7.71 8.87 6.19
C ARG A 182 -7.99 10.35 5.89
N GLN A 183 -7.20 11.26 6.46
CA GLN A 183 -7.39 12.70 6.25
C GLN A 183 -7.18 13.08 4.79
N LYS A 184 -6.21 12.44 4.13
CA LYS A 184 -5.90 12.70 2.73
C LYS A 184 -6.94 12.15 1.78
N ILE A 185 -7.46 10.96 2.03
CA ILE A 185 -8.63 10.45 1.30
C ILE A 185 -9.81 11.38 1.52
N ARG A 186 -10.08 11.85 2.76
CA ARG A 186 -11.15 12.84 3.02
C ARG A 186 -10.95 14.14 2.22
N ASN A 187 -9.73 14.67 2.17
CA ASN A 187 -9.40 15.89 1.42
C ASN A 187 -9.57 15.68 -0.08
N LEU A 188 -9.05 14.58 -0.62
CA LEU A 188 -9.19 14.20 -2.02
C LEU A 188 -10.67 14.03 -2.41
N VAL A 189 -11.44 13.32 -1.59
CA VAL A 189 -12.89 13.13 -1.76
C VAL A 189 -13.63 14.48 -1.80
N LYS A 190 -13.21 15.47 -1.00
CA LYS A 190 -13.79 16.83 -1.05
C LYS A 190 -13.37 17.57 -2.33
N GLN A 191 -12.09 17.50 -2.70
CA GLN A 191 -11.57 18.14 -3.92
C GLN A 191 -12.26 17.62 -5.18
N LEU A 192 -12.36 16.30 -5.36
CA LEU A 192 -12.99 15.65 -6.53
C LEU A 192 -14.49 15.93 -6.65
N LYS A 193 -15.16 16.28 -5.55
CA LYS A 193 -16.57 16.70 -5.57
C LYS A 193 -16.74 18.14 -6.00
N ASN A 194 -15.85 19.01 -5.56
CA ASN A 194 -15.90 20.43 -5.90
C ASN A 194 -15.40 20.71 -7.32
N SER A 195 -14.78 19.73 -7.99
CA SER A 195 -14.34 19.81 -9.38
C SER A 195 -15.39 19.33 -10.40
N LYS A 196 -16.59 18.97 -9.95
CA LYS A 196 -17.76 18.66 -10.79
C LYS A 196 -18.74 19.83 -10.74
#